data_AF-A0A7S2B4E1-F1
#
_entry.id   AF-A0A7S2B4E1-F1
#
_cell.length_a   1.000
_cell.length_b   1.000
_cell.length_c   1.000
_cell.angle_alpha   90.00
_cell.angle_beta   90.00
_cell.angle_gamma   90.00
#
_symmetry.space_group_name_H-M   'P 1'
#
loop_
_entity.id
_entity.type
_entity.pdbx_description
1 polymer ?
#
loop_
_entity_poly.entity_id
_entity_poly.type
_entity_poly.pdbx_seq_one_letter_code
_entity_poly.pdbx_strand_id
1 'polypeptide(L)'
;VYHQCPELPMASSDTAFVLAFSLILLNTDLHNPCVQDSRRMTLEQFISNNRGIDNNKNLPVEYLTLLYSNIRDTEIQLHEDLSDEVKALSSGKLNWQGLMRRRRSIASASFTPATTARMH
;
A
#
# COMPACT_ATOMS: atom_id res chain seq x y z
N VAL A 1 -12.67 -9.16 27.76
CA VAL A 1 -13.33 -10.09 26.82
C VAL A 1 -12.99 -9.67 25.40
N TYR A 2 -11.72 -9.73 25.02
CA TYR A 2 -11.26 -9.48 23.64
C TYR A 2 -10.72 -10.82 23.13
N HIS A 3 -11.63 -11.79 23.02
CA HIS A 3 -11.27 -13.09 22.48
C HIS A 3 -10.89 -12.91 21.02
N GLN A 4 -9.61 -13.17 20.74
CA GLN A 4 -9.06 -13.72 19.50
C GLN A 4 -9.97 -13.49 18.28
N CYS A 5 -9.76 -12.37 17.58
CA CYS A 5 -10.13 -12.34 16.16
C CYS A 5 -9.34 -13.47 15.47
N PRO A 6 -9.97 -14.29 14.62
CA PRO A 6 -9.31 -15.42 13.98
C PRO A 6 -8.08 -14.93 13.23
N GLU A 7 -6.98 -15.62 13.49
CA GLU A 7 -5.63 -15.49 12.96
C GLU A 7 -5.56 -14.78 11.60
N LEU A 8 -5.15 -13.50 11.60
CA LEU A 8 -4.52 -12.96 10.40
C LEU A 8 -3.36 -13.91 10.05
N PRO A 9 -3.15 -14.27 8.77
CA PRO A 9 -2.15 -15.27 8.37
C PRO A 9 -0.69 -14.80 8.53
N MET A 10 -0.47 -13.77 9.35
CA MET A 10 0.80 -13.09 9.57
C MET A 10 1.23 -13.29 11.02
N ALA A 11 2.51 -13.61 11.20
CA ALA A 11 3.08 -13.92 12.51
C ALA A 11 3.42 -12.67 13.34
N SER A 12 3.48 -11.48 12.71
CA SER A 12 3.92 -10.23 13.34
C SER A 12 2.98 -9.04 13.07
N SER A 13 2.86 -8.14 14.04
CA SER A 13 2.22 -6.82 13.85
C SER A 13 2.95 -5.95 12.83
N ASP A 14 4.26 -6.12 12.68
CA ASP A 14 5.06 -5.37 11.70
C ASP A 14 4.64 -5.72 10.27
N THR A 15 4.32 -6.99 10.02
CA THR A 15 3.80 -7.46 8.74
C THR A 15 2.45 -6.84 8.43
N ALA A 16 1.57 -6.70 9.43
CA ALA A 16 0.30 -6.01 9.27
C ALA A 16 0.49 -4.55 8.86
N PHE A 17 1.47 -3.87 9.47
CA PHE A 17 1.78 -2.47 9.18
C PHE A 17 2.35 -2.28 7.76
N VAL A 18 3.30 -3.14 7.35
CA VAL A 18 3.85 -3.13 5.99
C VAL A 18 2.77 -3.45 4.95
N LEU A 19 1.93 -4.44 5.22
CA LEU A 19 0.83 -4.80 4.31
C LEU A 19 -0.19 -3.67 4.18
N ALA A 20 -0.50 -2.94 5.27
CA ALA A 20 -1.40 -1.79 5.21
C ALA A 20 -0.89 -0.70 4.26
N PHE A 21 0.41 -0.39 4.28
CA PHE A 21 0.98 0.53 3.29
C PHE A 21 0.91 0.01 1.87
N SER A 22 1.18 -1.28 1.69
CA SER A 22 1.05 -1.94 0.40
C SER A 22 -0.36 -1.79 -0.18
N LEU A 23 -1.40 -1.92 0.67
CA LEU A 23 -2.80 -1.71 0.27
C LEU A 23 -3.12 -0.25 -0.07
N ILE A 24 -2.55 0.73 0.66
CA ILE A 24 -2.71 2.16 0.32
C ILE A 24 -2.07 2.47 -1.05
N LEU A 25 -0.89 1.92 -1.30
CA LEU A 25 -0.20 2.06 -2.60
C LEU A 25 -0.98 1.39 -3.73
N LEU A 26 -1.52 0.19 -3.49
CA LEU A 26 -2.38 -0.50 -4.44
C LEU A 26 -3.65 0.31 -4.74
N ASN A 27 -4.33 0.83 -3.72
CA ASN A 27 -5.54 1.64 -3.89
C ASN A 27 -5.26 2.87 -4.77
N THR A 28 -4.16 3.57 -4.48
CA THR A 28 -3.76 4.75 -5.25
C THR A 28 -3.44 4.39 -6.69
N ASP A 29 -2.78 3.27 -6.93
CA ASP A 29 -2.43 2.82 -8.28
C ASP A 29 -3.67 2.39 -9.09
N LEU A 30 -4.60 1.66 -8.46
CA LEU A 30 -5.80 1.14 -9.14
C LEU A 30 -6.88 2.19 -9.40
N HIS A 31 -7.01 3.21 -8.54
CA HIS A 31 -8.13 4.17 -8.61
C HIS A 31 -7.73 5.59 -8.97
N ASN A 32 -6.44 5.92 -9.05
CA ASN A 32 -6.02 7.24 -9.49
C ASN A 32 -6.23 7.42 -11.01
N PRO A 33 -7.09 8.35 -11.46
CA PRO A 33 -7.38 8.56 -12.88
C PRO A 33 -6.18 9.05 -13.69
N CYS A 34 -5.12 9.54 -13.04
CA CYS A 34 -3.87 9.92 -13.71
C CYS A 34 -3.00 8.71 -14.09
N VAL A 35 -3.26 7.52 -13.55
CA VAL A 35 -2.53 6.29 -13.88
C VAL A 35 -3.20 5.63 -15.08
N GLN A 36 -2.41 5.39 -16.13
CA GLN A 36 -2.88 4.68 -17.31
C GLN A 36 -3.21 3.23 -16.96
N ASP A 37 -4.32 2.70 -17.49
CA ASP A 37 -4.77 1.32 -17.22
C ASP A 37 -3.68 0.27 -17.50
N SER A 38 -2.87 0.47 -18.54
CA SER A 38 -1.75 -0.41 -18.91
C SER A 38 -0.59 -0.41 -17.92
N ARG A 39 -0.53 0.58 -17.03
CA ARG A 39 0.53 0.73 -16.02
C ARG A 39 0.07 0.36 -14.62
N ARG A 40 -1.23 0.10 -14.43
CA ARG A 40 -1.76 -0.33 -13.14
C ARG A 40 -1.15 -1.66 -12.73
N MET A 41 -0.85 -1.78 -11.45
CA MET A 41 -0.29 -2.94 -10.81
C MET A 41 -1.21 -4.13 -11.01
N THR A 42 -0.69 -5.19 -11.60
CA THR A 42 -1.44 -6.44 -11.76
C THR A 42 -1.45 -7.24 -10.46
N LEU A 43 -2.35 -8.22 -10.34
CA LEU A 43 -2.36 -9.16 -9.23
C LEU A 43 -1.01 -9.86 -9.03
N GLU A 44 -0.38 -10.29 -10.12
CA GLU A 44 0.93 -10.95 -10.09
C GLU A 44 2.02 -10.03 -9.55
N GLN A 45 2.00 -8.75 -9.95
CA GLN A 45 2.92 -7.74 -9.44
C GLN A 45 2.65 -7.45 -7.96
N PHE A 46 1.40 -7.36 -7.53
CA PHE A 46 1.04 -7.20 -6.13
C PHE A 46 1.54 -8.37 -5.28
N ILE A 47 1.37 -9.62 -5.72
CA ILE A 47 1.90 -10.79 -5.03
C ILE A 47 3.44 -10.74 -4.98
N SER A 48 4.09 -10.40 -6.10
CA SER A 48 5.55 -10.27 -6.17
C SER A 48 6.09 -9.20 -5.21
N ASN A 49 5.42 -8.05 -5.13
CA ASN A 49 5.80 -6.93 -4.26
C ASN A 49 5.69 -7.28 -2.77
N ASN A 50 4.82 -8.22 -2.42
CA ASN A 50 4.60 -8.66 -1.04
C ASN A 50 5.25 -10.02 -0.72
N ARG A 51 6.23 -10.46 -1.50
CA ARG A 51 7.02 -11.66 -1.15
C ARG A 51 7.90 -11.39 0.06
N GLY A 52 7.93 -12.34 1.00
CA GLY A 52 8.81 -12.31 2.17
C GLY A 52 8.39 -11.35 3.29
N ILE A 53 7.21 -10.71 3.22
CA ILE A 53 6.80 -9.67 4.18
C ILE A 53 6.54 -10.18 5.60
N ASP A 54 6.35 -11.49 5.77
CA ASP A 54 6.15 -12.12 7.08
C ASP A 54 7.45 -12.77 7.57
N ASN A 55 8.42 -11.96 8.00
CA ASN A 55 9.72 -12.44 8.49
C ASN A 55 10.45 -13.37 7.49
N ASN A 56 10.57 -12.93 6.24
CA ASN A 56 11.10 -13.70 5.09
C ASN A 56 10.20 -14.85 4.61
N LYS A 57 8.99 -14.97 5.14
CA LYS A 57 7.96 -15.89 4.64
C LYS A 57 6.94 -15.15 3.78
N ASN A 58 6.31 -15.90 2.89
CA ASN A 58 5.24 -15.40 2.04
C ASN A 58 3.90 -15.60 2.75
N LEU A 59 3.02 -14.60 2.62
CA LEU A 59 1.61 -14.79 2.95
C LEU A 59 0.93 -15.72 1.92
N PRO A 60 -0.17 -16.39 2.28
CA PRO A 60 -0.94 -17.21 1.33
C PRO A 60 -1.35 -16.41 0.10
N VAL A 61 -1.20 -17.00 -1.08
CA VAL A 61 -1.50 -16.33 -2.36
C VAL A 61 -2.98 -15.99 -2.42
N GLU A 62 -3.84 -16.90 -1.98
CA GLU A 62 -5.29 -16.74 -1.95
C GLU A 62 -5.70 -15.54 -1.10
N TYR A 63 -4.99 -15.28 0.00
CA TYR A 63 -5.22 -14.13 0.86
C TYR A 63 -4.86 -12.82 0.16
N LEU A 64 -3.70 -12.76 -0.51
CA LEU A 64 -3.29 -11.58 -1.29
C LEU A 64 -4.21 -11.35 -2.49
N THR A 65 -4.68 -12.42 -3.13
CA THR A 65 -5.65 -12.35 -4.23
C THR A 65 -6.97 -11.77 -3.75
N LEU A 66 -7.49 -12.22 -2.62
CA LEU A 66 -8.72 -11.70 -2.04
C LEU A 66 -8.61 -10.20 -1.74
N LEU A 67 -7.51 -9.77 -1.11
CA LEU A 67 -7.26 -8.36 -0.82
C LEU A 67 -7.18 -7.53 -2.10
N TYR A 68 -6.43 -7.99 -3.09
CA TYR A 68 -6.30 -7.29 -4.37
C TYR A 68 -7.65 -7.12 -5.06
N SER A 69 -8.45 -8.20 -5.15
CA SER A 69 -9.78 -8.15 -5.77
C SER A 69 -10.70 -7.18 -5.04
N ASN A 70 -10.72 -7.20 -3.70
CA ASN A 70 -11.54 -6.29 -2.91
C ASN A 70 -11.16 -4.82 -3.16
N ILE A 71 -9.86 -4.49 -3.17
CA ILE A 71 -9.41 -3.12 -3.45
C ILE A 71 -9.70 -2.74 -4.89
N ARG A 72 -9.47 -3.62 -5.86
CA ARG A 72 -9.79 -3.34 -7.28
C ARG A 72 -11.27 -3.02 -7.48
N ASP A 73 -12.15 -3.77 -6.83
CA ASP A 73 -13.59 -3.68 -7.03
C ASP A 73 -14.22 -2.57 -6.17
N THR A 74 -13.59 -2.18 -5.06
CA THR A 74 -14.06 -1.14 -4.14
C THR A 74 -12.92 -0.23 -3.70
N GLU A 75 -12.96 1.02 -4.15
CA GLU A 75 -12.02 2.05 -3.69
C GLU A 75 -12.15 2.30 -2.18
N ILE A 76 -11.01 2.39 -1.49
CA ILE A 76 -10.97 2.81 -0.09
C ILE A 76 -11.42 4.28 -0.01
N GLN A 77 -12.61 4.50 0.53
CA GLN A 77 -13.13 5.83 0.81
C GLN A 77 -12.77 6.24 2.25
N LEU A 78 -12.30 7.47 2.39
CA LEU A 78 -12.12 8.08 3.70
C LEU A 78 -13.44 8.72 4.17
N HIS A 79 -13.95 8.29 5.32
CA HIS A 79 -15.18 8.83 5.92
C HIS A 79 -15.02 10.33 6.28
N GLU A 80 -16.13 11.07 6.26
CA GLU A 80 -16.17 12.55 6.38
C GLU A 80 -15.66 13.11 7.72
N ASP A 81 -15.45 12.27 8.74
CA ASP A 81 -14.98 12.69 10.07
C ASP A 81 -13.47 12.98 10.13
N LEU A 82 -12.76 12.81 9.02
CA LEU A 82 -11.32 13.05 8.95
C LEU A 82 -11.03 14.54 8.68
N SER A 83 -9.91 15.03 9.22
CA SER A 83 -9.53 16.44 9.13
C SER A 83 -9.42 16.90 7.68
N ASP A 84 -9.63 18.19 7.43
CA ASP A 84 -9.60 18.78 6.08
C ASP A 84 -8.28 18.51 5.33
N GLU A 85 -7.19 18.31 6.06
CA GLU A 85 -5.88 17.94 5.51
C GLU A 85 -5.87 16.53 4.91
N VAL A 86 -6.61 15.60 5.52
CA VAL A 86 -6.76 14.22 5.05
C VAL A 86 -7.81 14.15 3.92
N LYS A 87 -8.85 15.00 3.95
CA LYS A 87 -9.80 15.16 2.83
C LYS A 87 -9.10 15.68 1.57
N ALA A 88 -8.15 16.61 1.73
CA ALA A 88 -7.33 17.11 0.62
C ALA A 88 -6.45 16.01 0.02
N LEU A 89 -5.97 15.07 0.84
CA LEU A 89 -5.24 13.87 0.41
C LEU A 89 -6.11 12.95 -0.45
N SER A 90 -7.36 12.71 -0.03
CA SER A 90 -8.33 11.87 -0.74
C SER A 90 -8.80 12.47 -2.07
N SER A 91 -8.85 13.80 -2.20
CA SER A 91 -9.44 14.47 -3.36
C SER A 91 -8.54 14.49 -4.61
N GLY A 92 -7.38 13.82 -4.57
CA GLY A 92 -6.35 13.90 -5.63
C GLY A 92 -5.80 15.32 -5.87
N LYS A 93 -6.18 16.29 -5.01
CA LYS A 93 -5.93 17.73 -5.18
C LYS A 93 -4.66 18.18 -4.46
N LEU A 94 -3.74 17.25 -4.23
CA LEU A 94 -2.48 17.52 -3.56
C LEU A 94 -1.41 17.94 -4.55
N ASN A 95 -0.89 19.14 -4.31
CA ASN A 95 0.43 19.54 -4.78
C ASN A 95 1.48 18.85 -3.90
N TRP A 96 1.91 17.64 -4.29
CA TRP A 96 2.94 16.85 -3.62
C TRP A 96 4.24 17.63 -3.36
N GLN A 97 4.57 18.61 -4.22
CA GLN A 97 5.74 19.47 -4.00
C GLN A 97 5.58 20.40 -2.79
N GLY A 98 4.36 20.83 -2.49
CA GLY A 98 4.06 21.67 -1.32
C GLY A 98 4.12 20.88 -0.01
N LEU A 99 3.63 19.64 -0.04
CA LEU A 99 3.64 18.74 1.11
C LEU A 99 5.06 18.27 1.45
N MET A 100 5.84 17.86 0.44
CA MET A 100 7.26 17.49 0.63
C MET A 100 8.13 18.68 1.07
N ARG A 101 7.83 19.92 0.64
CA ARG A 101 8.52 21.12 1.15
C ARG A 101 8.27 21.37 2.64
N ARG A 102 7.21 20.80 3.24
CA ARG A 102 6.80 21.12 4.62
C ARG A 102 7.35 20.20 5.71
N ARG A 103 8.07 19.11 5.40
CA ARG A 103 8.65 18.25 6.47
C ARG A 103 10.10 17.81 6.21
N ARG A 104 11.01 18.44 6.97
CA ARG A 104 12.40 18.04 7.20
C ARG A 104 12.54 17.03 8.38
N SER A 105 11.49 16.26 8.68
CA SER A 105 11.43 15.40 9.89
C SER A 105 10.57 14.14 9.68
N ILE A 106 10.95 13.35 8.67
CA ILE A 106 10.59 11.92 8.50
C ILE A 106 11.79 11.28 7.79
N ALA A 107 12.96 11.40 8.40
CA ALA A 107 14.18 10.75 7.92
C ALA A 107 14.12 9.28 8.32
N SER A 108 13.84 8.38 7.38
CA SER A 108 14.42 7.02 7.28
C SER A 108 13.70 6.05 6.33
N ALA A 109 12.53 6.38 5.79
CA ALA A 109 11.90 5.53 4.77
C ALA A 109 12.55 5.77 3.39
N SER A 110 13.73 5.19 3.17
CA SER A 110 14.38 5.14 1.87
C SER A 110 13.86 3.92 1.10
N PHE A 111 12.89 4.11 0.21
CA PHE A 111 12.52 3.10 -0.77
C PHE A 111 13.51 3.18 -1.93
N THR A 112 14.59 2.41 -1.89
CA THR A 112 15.50 2.25 -3.04
C THR A 112 14.75 1.48 -4.13
N PRO A 113 14.53 2.04 -5.33
CA PRO A 113 14.05 1.24 -6.45
C PRO A 113 15.14 0.21 -6.78
N ALA A 114 14.75 -1.06 -6.87
CA ALA A 114 15.65 -2.13 -7.27
C ALA A 114 16.02 -1.98 -8.75
N THR A 115 17.04 -1.16 -9.04
CA THR A 115 17.75 -1.18 -10.32
C THR A 115 19.25 -1.12 -10.06
N THR A 116 19.83 -2.25 -9.65
CA THR A 116 21.25 -2.54 -9.87
C THR A 116 21.39 -4.04 -10.09
N ALA A 117 21.20 -4.45 -11.33
CA ALA A 117 21.64 -5.74 -11.83
C ALA A 117 21.92 -5.62 -13.33
N ARG A 118 22.96 -4.84 -13.69
CA ARG A 118 23.72 -5.05 -14.93
C ARG A 118 25.07 -4.33 -14.91
N MET A 119 26.05 -4.92 -14.23
CA MET A 119 27.46 -4.84 -14.64
C MET A 119 28.12 -6.14 -14.19
N HIS A 120 28.33 -7.04 -15.15
CA HIS A 120 29.55 -7.80 -15.42
C HIS A 120 29.30 -8.68 -16.65
#